data_AF-A0A4Q3GZJ4-F1
#
_entry.id   AF-A0A4Q3GZJ4-F1
#
_cell.length_a   1.000
_cell.length_b   1.000
_cell.length_c   1.000
_cell.angle_alpha   90.00
_cell.angle_beta   90.00
_cell.angle_gamma   90.00
#
_symmetry.space_group_name_H-M   'P 1'
#
loop_
_entity.id
_entity.type
_entity.pdbx_description
1 polymer ?
#
loop_
_entity_poly.entity_id
_entity_poly.type
_entity_poly.pdbx_seq_one_letter_code
_entity_poly.pdbx_strand_id
1 'polypeptide(L)'
;MKALYIASSGMAAQETNVEVISNNIANMRTTGYKRQRAEFQDLLYQQLRRSGSTTSGQGTLAPVGIEIGSGVKTAATPRVMSQGTPS
;
A
#
# COMPACT_ATOMS: atom_id res chain seq x y z
N MET A 1 12.84 11.22 -10.33
CA MET A 1 13.29 10.11 -9.44
C MET A 1 12.10 9.30 -8.95
N LYS A 2 11.60 8.33 -9.75
CA LYS A 2 10.38 7.55 -9.41
C LYS A 2 10.62 6.51 -8.31
N ALA A 3 11.80 5.89 -8.28
CA ALA A 3 12.18 4.91 -7.26
C ALA A 3 12.19 5.50 -5.84
N LEU A 4 12.71 6.72 -5.67
CA LEU A 4 12.70 7.40 -4.37
C LEU A 4 11.28 7.69 -3.88
N TYR A 5 10.37 8.09 -4.78
CA TYR A 5 8.98 8.33 -4.42
C TYR A 5 8.26 7.04 -3.97
N ILE A 6 8.50 5.94 -4.69
CA ILE A 6 7.97 4.62 -4.30
C ILE A 6 8.49 4.25 -2.92
N ALA A 7 9.80 4.39 -2.69
CA ALA A 7 10.41 4.13 -1.39
C ALA A 7 9.83 5.04 -0.28
N SER A 8 9.70 6.34 -0.52
CA SER A 8 9.14 7.27 0.47
C SER A 8 7.67 6.97 0.78
N SER A 9 6.87 6.63 -0.23
CA SER A 9 5.46 6.22 -0.03
C SER A 9 5.36 4.94 0.80
N GLY A 10 6.27 3.98 0.59
CA GLY A 10 6.37 2.77 1.40
C GLY A 10 6.77 3.07 2.84
N MET A 11 7.75 3.94 3.06
CA MET A 11 8.16 4.34 4.41
C MET A 11 7.04 5.06 5.16
N ALA A 12 6.33 6.00 4.52
CA ALA A 12 5.19 6.69 5.12
C ALA A 12 4.06 5.71 5.50
N ALA A 13 3.78 4.70 4.65
CA ALA A 13 2.83 3.65 4.97
C ALA A 13 3.27 2.82 6.19
N GLN A 14 4.57 2.49 6.29
CA GLN A 14 5.11 1.78 7.46
C GLN A 14 5.04 2.63 8.73
N GLU A 15 5.33 3.92 8.65
CA GLU A 15 5.17 4.87 9.76
C GLU A 15 3.73 4.88 10.28
N THR A 16 2.74 5.03 9.38
CA THR A 16 1.32 4.96 9.76
C THR A 16 0.97 3.62 10.41
N ASN A 17 1.51 2.50 9.92
CA ASN A 17 1.28 1.19 10.52
C ASN A 17 1.78 1.13 11.97
N VAL A 18 3.00 1.64 12.20
CA VAL A 18 3.60 1.70 13.54
C VAL A 18 2.81 2.62 14.47
N GLU A 19 2.33 3.77 13.99
CA GLU A 19 1.47 4.67 14.77
C GLU A 19 0.17 4.00 15.21
N VAL A 20 -0.51 3.30 14.29
CA VAL A 20 -1.75 2.58 14.60
C VAL A 20 -1.51 1.46 15.61
N ILE A 21 -0.42 0.69 15.45
CA ILE A 21 -0.04 -0.35 16.41
C ILE A 21 0.25 0.26 17.78
N SER A 22 0.99 1.36 17.82
CA SER A 22 1.36 2.06 19.06
C SER A 22 0.13 2.57 19.79
N ASN A 23 -0.84 3.16 19.07
CA ASN A 23 -2.10 3.61 19.64
C ASN A 23 -2.92 2.45 20.23
N ASN A 24 -2.97 1.32 19.53
CA ASN A 24 -3.65 0.12 20.02
C ASN A 24 -3.01 -0.41 21.32
N ILE A 25 -1.68 -0.45 21.39
CA ILE A 25 -0.94 -0.91 22.58
C ILE A 25 -1.18 0.03 23.75
N ALA A 26 -1.10 1.34 23.53
CA ALA A 26 -1.31 2.35 24.56
C ALA A 26 -2.72 2.25 25.19
N ASN A 27 -3.73 1.87 24.40
CA ASN A 27 -5.11 1.75 24.84
C ASN A 27 -5.56 0.31 25.15
N MET A 28 -4.64 -0.65 25.21
CA MET A 28 -4.97 -2.07 25.38
C MET A 28 -5.75 -2.38 26.67
N ARG A 29 -5.60 -1.55 27.71
CA ARG A 29 -6.29 -1.69 29.00
C ARG A 29 -7.51 -0.79 29.14
N THR A 30 -7.86 -0.01 28.12
CA THR A 30 -9.01 0.87 28.15
C THR A 30 -10.29 0.07 27.91
N THR A 31 -11.18 0.03 28.90
CA THR A 31 -12.47 -0.67 28.80
C THR A 31 -13.28 -0.19 27.60
N GLY A 32 -13.75 -1.13 26.79
CA GLY A 32 -14.55 -0.83 25.58
C GLY A 32 -13.74 -0.33 24.38
N TYR A 33 -12.41 -0.22 24.46
CA TYR A 33 -11.59 0.18 23.32
C TYR A 33 -11.67 -0.83 22.17
N LYS A 34 -11.85 -0.31 20.95
CA LYS A 34 -11.86 -1.10 19.70
C LYS A 34 -10.59 -0.82 18.92
N ARG A 35 -9.75 -1.85 18.76
CA ARG A 35 -8.48 -1.73 18.04
C ARG A 35 -8.69 -1.29 16.59
N GLN A 36 -7.78 -0.46 16.10
CA GLN A 36 -7.72 -0.04 14.71
C GLN A 36 -6.75 -0.91 13.91
N ARG A 37 -6.91 -0.93 12.59
CA ARG A 37 -5.97 -1.58 11.66
C ARG A 37 -5.71 -0.63 10.50
N ALA A 38 -4.45 -0.41 10.14
CA ALA A 38 -4.11 0.30 8.92
C ALA A 38 -4.33 -0.60 7.70
N GLU A 39 -4.99 -0.07 6.68
CA GLU A 39 -5.19 -0.73 5.40
C GLU A 39 -4.51 0.10 4.31
N PHE A 40 -3.84 -0.60 3.39
CA PHE A 40 -3.04 0.01 2.33
C PHE A 40 -3.51 -0.48 0.98
N GLN A 41 -3.35 0.37 -0.03
CA GLN A 41 -3.61 0.02 -1.43
C GLN A 41 -2.50 0.53 -2.33
N ASP A 42 -2.30 -0.17 -3.44
CA ASP A 42 -1.39 0.27 -4.49
C ASP A 42 -1.90 1.53 -5.20
N LEU A 43 -0.96 2.24 -5.81
CA LEU A 43 -1.23 3.35 -6.71
C LEU A 43 -1.17 2.88 -8.15
N LEU A 44 -1.73 3.69 -9.07
CA LEU A 44 -1.83 3.35 -10.49
C LEU A 44 -0.49 2.91 -11.09
N TYR A 45 -0.58 1.98 -12.03
CA TYR A 45 0.56 1.50 -12.82
C TYR A 45 0.78 2.41 -14.02
N GLN A 46 2.04 2.76 -14.27
CA GLN A 46 2.45 3.46 -15.48
C GLN A 46 2.93 2.45 -16.52
N GLN A 47 2.27 2.41 -17.67
CA GLN A 47 2.71 1.61 -18.81
C GLN A 47 3.85 2.33 -19.53
N LEU A 48 5.05 1.76 -19.50
CA LEU A 48 6.22 2.27 -20.23
C LEU A 48 6.33 1.65 -21.62
N ARG A 49 5.86 0.41 -21.77
CA ARG A 49 5.79 -0.27 -23.06
C ARG A 49 4.54 -1.13 -23.10
N ARG A 50 3.73 -0.99 -24.14
CA ARG A 50 2.56 -1.85 -24.34
C ARG A 50 3.00 -3.16 -24.97
N SER A 51 2.34 -4.26 -24.59
CA SER A 51 2.51 -5.53 -25.30
C SER A 51 2.11 -5.35 -26.76
N GLY A 52 2.86 -5.94 -27.70
CA GLY A 52 2.64 -5.75 -29.13
C GLY A 52 3.22 -4.46 -29.72
N SER A 53 3.96 -3.65 -28.95
CA SER A 53 4.69 -2.50 -29.53
C SER A 53 5.87 -2.97 -30.39
N THR A 54 6.12 -2.32 -31.53
CA THR A 54 7.28 -2.63 -32.40
C THR A 54 8.59 -2.27 -31.69
N THR A 55 9.49 -3.23 -31.52
CA THR A 55 10.79 -3.05 -30.85
C THR A 55 11.96 -2.84 -31.81
N SER A 56 11.75 -3.05 -33.11
CA SER A 56 12.78 -2.88 -34.15
C SER A 56 12.15 -2.36 -35.45
N GLY A 57 12.96 -1.72 -36.30
CA GLY A 57 12.54 -1.30 -37.66
C GLY A 57 12.21 -2.46 -38.61
N GLN A 58 12.44 -3.71 -38.18
CA GLN A 58 12.09 -4.94 -38.91
C GLN A 58 10.77 -5.58 -38.42
N GLY A 59 9.98 -4.89 -37.60
CA GLY A 59 8.63 -5.34 -37.23
C GLY A 59 8.57 -6.39 -36.12
N THR A 60 9.64 -6.58 -35.35
CA THR A 60 9.60 -7.43 -34.14
C THR A 60 8.65 -6.80 -33.12
N LEU A 61 7.64 -7.53 -32.65
CA LEU A 61 6.73 -7.06 -31.59
C LEU A 61 7.27 -7.43 -30.21
N ALA A 62 7.08 -6.54 -29.24
CA ALA A 62 7.34 -6.83 -27.84
C ALA A 62 6.34 -7.91 -27.34
N PRO A 63 6.79 -9.10 -26.90
CA PRO A 63 5.90 -10.15 -26.42
C PRO A 63 5.29 -9.82 -25.05
N VAL A 64 5.91 -8.92 -24.28
CA VAL A 64 5.45 -8.45 -22.97
C VAL A 64 5.56 -6.93 -22.84
N GLY A 65 4.56 -6.35 -22.18
CA GLY A 65 4.57 -4.94 -21.76
C GLY A 65 5.44 -4.70 -20.54
N ILE A 66 5.74 -3.43 -20.26
CA ILE A 66 6.44 -2.99 -19.05
C ILE A 66 5.52 -2.04 -18.31
N GLU A 67 5.15 -2.42 -17.09
CA GLU A 67 4.32 -1.62 -16.18
C GLU A 67 5.07 -1.38 -14.88
N ILE A 68 5.07 -0.14 -14.38
CA ILE A 68 5.71 0.23 -13.12
C ILE A 68 4.66 0.85 -12.20
N GLY A 69 4.40 0.19 -11.06
CA GLY A 69 3.54 0.69 -10.00
C GLY A 69 4.05 2.02 -9.42
N SER A 70 3.13 2.91 -9.04
CA SER A 70 3.50 4.27 -8.63
C SER A 70 3.69 4.43 -7.13
N GLY A 71 3.58 3.36 -6.34
CA GLY A 71 3.76 3.37 -4.89
C GLY A 71 2.54 2.83 -4.15
N VAL A 72 2.43 3.18 -2.88
CA VAL A 72 1.36 2.75 -1.96
C VAL A 72 0.77 3.97 -1.25
N LYS A 73 -0.50 3.87 -0.84
CA LYS A 73 -1.11 4.83 0.09
C LYS A 73 -1.91 4.11 1.17
N THR A 74 -2.07 4.77 2.30
CA THR A 74 -3.04 4.36 3.33
C THR A 74 -4.45 4.57 2.78
N ALA A 75 -5.23 3.50 2.73
CA ALA A 75 -6.62 3.51 2.27
C ALA A 75 -7.57 3.92 3.40
N ALA A 76 -7.41 3.28 4.57
CA ALA A 76 -8.27 3.51 5.73
C ALA A 76 -7.63 3.01 7.04
N THR A 77 -8.21 3.41 8.17
CA THR A 77 -7.87 2.91 9.51
C THR A 77 -9.12 2.41 10.27
N PRO A 78 -9.83 1.38 9.74
CA PRO A 78 -11.08 0.92 10.34
C PRO A 78 -10.87 0.36 11.75
N ARG A 79 -11.93 0.47 12.55
CA ARG A 79 -12.03 -0.19 13.86
C ARG A 79 -12.50 -1.62 13.68
N VAL A 80 -11.91 -2.53 14.45
CA VAL A 80 -12.35 -3.92 14.51
C VAL A 80 -13.45 -4.05 15.55
N MET A 81 -14.68 -4.29 15.08
CA MET A 81 -15.90 -4.32 15.90
C MET A 81 -16.17 -5.70 16.53
N SER A 82 -15.14 -6.49 16.81
CA SER A 82 -15.30 -7.76 17.51
C SER A 82 -15.63 -7.54 18.99
N GLN A 83 -16.37 -8.47 19.59
CA GLN A 83 -16.60 -8.49 21.03
C GLN A 83 -15.28 -8.78 21.77
N GLY A 84 -15.05 -8.08 22.88
CA GLY A 84 -13.90 -8.32 23.76
C GLY A 84 -14.24 -9.26 24.91
N THR A 85 -13.23 -9.66 25.67
CA THR A 85 -13.43 -10.48 26.88
C THR A 85 -14.14 -9.64 27.97
N PRO A 86 -15.10 -10.21 28.70
CA PRO A 86 -15.60 -9.59 29.92
C PRO A 86 -14.44 -9.38 30.90
N SER A 87 -14.38 -8.21 31.55
CA SER A 87 -13.48 -7.93 32.66
C SER A 87 -13.83 -8.75 33.89
#